data_AF-A0A1M3N4R0-F1
#
_entry.id   AF-A0A1M3N4R0-F1
#
_cell.length_a   1.000
_cell.length_b   1.000
_cell.length_c   1.000
_cell.angle_alpha   90.00
_cell.angle_beta   90.00
_cell.angle_gamma   90.00
#
_symmetry.space_group_name_H-M   'P 1'
#
loop_
_entity.id
_entity.type
_entity.pdbx_description
1 polymer ?
#
loop_
_entity_poly.entity_id
_entity_poly.type
_entity_poly.pdbx_seq_one_letter_code
_entity_poly.pdbx_strand_id
1 'polypeptide(L)' 'MASGVYLTFFGSFVFGTPGFPLSDVPLQSIAKDVAAGRLAAKPSRVVKFEEIQEAHRVMEANEAKGKMVAVVSA' A
#
# COMPACT_ATOMS: atom_id res chain seq x y z
N MET A 1 -11.46 -19.78 -22.51
CA MET A 1 -11.38 -18.30 -22.47
C MET A 1 -10.40 -17.92 -21.39
N ALA A 2 -9.31 -17.24 -21.71
CA ALA A 2 -8.50 -16.63 -20.65
C ALA A 2 -9.38 -15.55 -19.99
N SER A 3 -9.57 -15.58 -18.68
CA SER A 3 -10.22 -14.47 -18.00
C SER A 3 -9.43 -13.21 -18.33
N GLY A 4 -10.09 -12.15 -18.82
CA GLY A 4 -9.47 -10.83 -18.99
C GLY A 4 -9.09 -10.16 -17.67
N VAL A 5 -9.08 -10.92 -16.57
CA VAL A 5 -8.81 -10.48 -15.20
C VAL A 5 -7.52 -11.16 -14.76
N TYR A 6 -6.49 -10.33 -14.51
CA TYR A 6 -5.23 -10.74 -13.90
C TYR A 6 -5.36 -10.56 -12.38
N LEU A 7 -5.52 -11.68 -11.67
CA LEU A 7 -5.60 -11.69 -10.20
C LEU A 7 -4.28 -12.23 -9.64
N THR A 8 -3.52 -11.39 -8.95
CA THR A 8 -2.31 -11.80 -8.22
C THR A 8 -2.63 -11.91 -6.73
N PHE A 9 -2.29 -13.05 -6.12
CA PHE A 9 -2.41 -13.27 -4.68
C PHE A 9 -1.01 -13.33 -4.06
N PHE A 10 -0.80 -12.55 -3.01
CA PHE A 10 0.40 -12.64 -2.17
C PHE A 10 0.00 -13.17 -0.78
N GLY A 11 0.32 -14.43 -0.50
CA GLY A 11 -0.01 -15.08 0.78
C GLY A 11 1.08 -14.85 1.83
N SER A 12 0.68 -14.41 3.03
CA SER A 12 1.58 -14.23 4.17
C SER A 12 1.26 -15.22 5.30
N PHE A 13 1.43 -16.52 5.02
CA PHE A 13 0.95 -17.62 5.89
C PHE A 13 1.66 -17.71 7.26
N VAL A 14 2.85 -17.14 7.39
CA VAL A 14 3.62 -17.15 8.65
C VAL A 14 3.52 -15.83 9.43
N PHE A 15 2.72 -14.87 8.94
CA PHE A 15 2.59 -13.54 9.53
C PHE A 15 2.10 -13.62 10.98
N GLY A 16 2.91 -13.12 11.92
CA GLY A 16 2.58 -13.11 13.35
C GLY A 16 2.75 -14.44 14.07
N THR A 17 3.34 -15.45 13.43
CA THR A 17 3.78 -16.68 14.10
C THR A 17 5.02 -16.43 14.97
N PRO A 18 5.36 -17.31 15.93
CA PRO A 18 6.58 -17.15 16.72
C PRO A 18 7.88 -17.08 15.90
N GLY A 19 7.90 -17.68 14.71
CA GLY A 19 9.04 -17.59 13.77
C GLY A 19 9.07 -16.31 12.93
N PHE A 20 8.03 -15.48 13.01
CA PHE A 20 7.92 -14.18 12.34
C PHE A 20 7.11 -13.19 13.21
N PRO A 21 7.64 -12.79 14.39
CA PRO A 21 6.92 -11.95 15.32
C PRO A 21 6.76 -10.52 14.78
N LEU A 22 5.55 -9.96 14.93
CA LEU A 22 5.26 -8.60 14.44
C LEU A 22 5.97 -7.51 15.24
N SER A 23 6.40 -7.81 16.47
CA SER A 23 7.14 -6.89 17.33
C SER A 23 8.45 -6.41 16.70
N ASP A 24 9.03 -7.22 15.83
CA ASP A 24 10.31 -6.92 15.18
C ASP A 24 10.13 -5.99 13.98
N VAL A 25 8.88 -5.75 13.56
CA VAL A 25 8.57 -4.80 12.50
C VAL A 25 8.51 -3.39 13.10
N PRO A 26 9.38 -2.45 12.68
CA PRO A 26 9.52 -1.13 13.29
C PRO A 26 8.43 -0.14 12.87
N LEU A 27 7.17 -0.56 12.79
CA LEU A 27 6.06 0.28 12.31
C LEU A 27 5.90 1.55 13.17
N GLN A 28 6.04 1.39 14.49
CA GLN A 28 5.88 2.51 15.41
C GLN A 28 7.02 3.54 15.30
N SER A 29 8.26 3.10 15.06
CA SER A 29 9.37 4.04 14.86
C SER A 29 9.27 4.74 13.51
N ILE A 30 8.85 4.04 12.45
CA ILE A 30 8.57 4.66 11.15
C ILE A 30 7.51 5.76 11.31
N ALA A 31 6.41 5.48 12.01
CA ALA A 31 5.37 6.49 12.27
C ALA A 31 5.91 7.69 13.05
N LYS A 32 6.76 7.48 14.05
CA LYS A 32 7.42 8.55 14.81
C LYS A 32 8.36 9.37 13.92
N ASP A 33 9.11 8.74 13.03
CA ASP A 33 10.03 9.42 12.12
C ASP A 33 9.28 10.25 11.07
N VAL A 34 8.14 9.75 10.58
CA VAL A 34 7.23 10.52 9.71
C VAL A 34 6.68 11.73 10.46
N ALA A 35 6.17 11.54 11.68
CA ALA A 35 5.64 12.63 12.50
C ALA A 35 6.71 13.69 12.83
N ALA A 36 7.96 13.27 13.01
CA ALA A 36 9.10 14.15 13.24
C ALA A 36 9.69 14.75 11.95
N GLY A 37 9.12 14.48 10.77
CA GLY A 37 9.60 14.98 9.49
C GLY A 37 10.92 14.37 9.00
N ARG A 38 11.40 13.30 9.63
CA ARG A 38 12.63 12.57 9.24
C ARG A 38 12.41 11.67 8.02
N LEU A 39 11.18 11.25 7.78
CA LEU A 39 10.79 10.46 6.60
C LEU A 39 9.77 11.21 5.74
N ALA A 40 10.05 11.29 4.44
CA ALA A 40 9.13 11.82 3.45
C ALA A 40 8.05 10.78 3.13
N ALA A 41 6.87 10.93 3.74
CA ALA A 41 5.75 9.98 3.59
C ALA A 41 4.49 10.58 2.94
N LYS A 42 4.61 11.75 2.29
CA LYS A 42 3.48 12.34 1.57
C LYS A 42 3.08 11.43 0.39
N PRO A 43 1.78 11.12 0.21
CA PRO A 43 1.31 10.41 -0.97
C PRO A 43 1.65 11.15 -2.26
N SER A 44 1.96 10.42 -3.33
CA SER A 44 2.13 11.00 -4.67
C SER A 44 0.80 11.42 -5.27
N ARG A 45 -0.28 10.69 -4.94
CA ARG A 45 -1.66 11.00 -5.37
C ARG A 45 -2.66 10.45 -4.36
N VAL A 46 -3.73 11.23 -4.13
CA VAL A 46 -4.89 10.80 -3.34
C VAL A 46 -6.09 10.72 -4.29
N VAL A 47 -6.84 9.61 -4.25
CA VAL A 47 -7.99 9.36 -5.12
C VAL A 47 -9.23 9.02 -4.28
N LYS A 48 -10.42 9.19 -4.84
CA LYS A 48 -11.63 8.65 -4.23
C LYS A 48 -11.71 7.14 -4.47
N PHE A 49 -12.43 6.41 -3.62
CA PHE A 49 -12.58 4.96 -3.79
C PHE A 49 -13.24 4.59 -5.12
N GLU A 50 -14.18 5.40 -5.61
CA GLU A 50 -14.85 5.19 -6.89
C GLU A 50 -13.91 5.29 -8.10
N GLU A 51 -12.73 5.90 -7.92
CA GLU A 51 -11.70 6.09 -8.95
C GLU A 51 -10.62 5.00 -8.91
N ILE A 52 -10.85 3.89 -8.19
CA ILE A 52 -9.85 2.84 -8.00
C ILE A 52 -9.38 2.20 -9.31
N GLN A 53 -10.25 2.08 -10.31
CA GLN A 53 -9.88 1.57 -11.63
C GLN A 53 -8.80 2.45 -12.28
N GLU A 54 -8.93 3.78 -12.17
CA GLU A 54 -7.96 4.72 -12.69
C GLU A 54 -6.65 4.67 -11.90
N ALA A 55 -6.72 4.51 -10.58
CA ALA A 55 -5.53 4.33 -9.75
C ALA A 55 -4.71 3.09 -10.19
N HIS A 56 -5.40 1.98 -10.46
CA HIS A 56 -4.74 0.78 -10.98
C HIS A 56 -4.19 0.98 -12.39
N ARG A 57 -4.92 1.65 -13.30
CA ARG A 57 -4.41 1.97 -14.64
C ARG A 57 -3.08 2.72 -14.58
N VAL A 58 -2.97 3.72 -13.70
CA VAL A 58 -1.76 4.52 -13.47
C VAL A 58 -0.62 3.67 -12.89
N MET A 59 -0.93 2.73 -12.00
CA MET A 59 0.06 1.77 -11.48
C MET A 59 0.59 0.84 -12.57
N GLU A 60 -0.30 0.26 -13.39
CA GLU A 60 0.08 -0.61 -14.51
C GLU A 60 0.92 0.12 -15.58
N ALA A 61 0.63 1.40 -15.81
CA ALA A 61 1.41 2.25 -16.70
C ALA A 61 2.78 2.68 -16.12
N ASN A 62 3.12 2.28 -14.89
CA ASN A 62 4.31 2.74 -14.14
C ASN A 62 4.34 4.28 -13.91
N GLU A 63 3.18 4.92 -13.84
CA GLU A 63 3.04 6.38 -13.72
C GLU A 63 2.79 6.86 -12.27
N ALA A 64 2.61 5.93 -11.32
CA ALA A 64 2.26 6.26 -9.93
C ALA A 64 3.34 7.06 -9.18
N LYS A 65 4.62 6.86 -9.51
CA LYS A 65 5.80 7.59 -9.00
C LYS A 65 5.87 7.74 -7.47
N GLY A 66 5.25 6.83 -6.72
CA GLY A 66 5.16 6.88 -5.27
C GLY A 66 3.91 6.19 -4.72
N LYS A 67 3.60 6.43 -3.45
CA LYS A 67 2.43 5.85 -2.79
C LYS A 67 1.16 6.59 -3.20
N MET A 68 0.23 5.89 -3.83
CA MET A 68 -1.15 6.34 -4.02
C MET A 68 -2.03 5.92 -2.83
N VAL A 69 -2.97 6.77 -2.44
CA VAL A 69 -3.90 6.52 -1.33
C VAL A 69 -5.34 6.71 -1.81
N ALA A 70 -6.19 5.72 -1.56
CA ALA A 70 -7.63 5.85 -1.78
C ALA A 70 -8.32 6.25 -0.46
N VAL A 71 -9.16 7.28 -0.51
CA VAL A 71 -9.99 7.68 0.62
C VAL A 71 -11.27 6.87 0.59
N VAL A 72 -11.59 6.23 1.72
CA VAL A 72 -12.87 5.57 1.97
C VAL A 72 -13.63 6.36 3.03
N SER A 73 -14.93 6.56 2.83
CA SER A 73 -15.79 7.08 3.88
C SER A 73 -15.91 6.06 5.01
N ALA A 74 -15.89 6.54 6.24
CA ALA A 74 -16.11 5.75 7.46
C ALA A 74 -17.60 5.40 7.65
#